data_AF-A0A4Y9Q6L9-F1
#
_entry.id   AF-A0A4Y9Q6L9-F1
#
_cell.length_a   1.000
_cell.length_b   1.000
_cell.length_c   1.000
_cell.angle_alpha   90.00
_cell.angle_beta   90.00
_cell.angle_gamma   90.00
#
_symmetry.space_group_name_H-M   'P 1'
#
loop_
_entity.id
_entity.type
_entity.pdbx_description
1 polymer ?
#
loop_
_entity_poly.entity_id
_entity_poly.type
_entity_poly.pdbx_seq_one_letter_code
_entity_poly.pdbx_strand_id
1 'polypeptide(L)'
;MNTAREPFAHDAVLVLDPDGDENAPGGAITVALCGSWTHEPPCPLAPHHTRVHRHGSEVVLRLLFAADPADEPRVRRLVDDVLARGWGDTPEGSRTTWQLIESGPSPVDFAEQDHAQRLTRS
;
A
#
# COMPACT_ATOMS: atom_id res chain seq x y z
N MET A 1 4.18 15.81 20.98
CA MET A 1 3.18 14.88 21.54
C MET A 1 3.47 13.54 20.89
N ASN A 2 3.66 12.48 21.67
CA ASN A 2 3.92 11.15 21.11
C ASN A 2 2.55 10.55 20.78
N THR A 3 2.01 10.94 19.63
CA THR A 3 0.72 10.45 19.13
C THR A 3 0.91 9.00 18.72
N ALA A 4 0.17 8.10 19.37
CA ALA A 4 0.24 6.67 19.07
C ALA A 4 -0.26 6.43 17.65
N ARG A 5 0.40 5.53 16.91
CA ARG A 5 -0.06 5.15 15.57
C ARG A 5 -1.43 4.48 15.67
N GLU A 6 -2.34 4.86 14.78
CA GLU A 6 -3.65 4.25 14.61
C GLU A 6 -3.68 3.40 13.34
N PRO A 7 -4.47 2.31 13.32
CA PRO A 7 -4.63 1.48 12.14
C PRO A 7 -5.62 2.09 11.14
N PHE A 8 -5.27 2.04 9.86
CA PHE A 8 -6.11 2.48 8.75
C PHE A 8 -6.08 1.45 7.62
N ALA A 9 -7.13 1.47 6.79
CA ALA A 9 -7.18 0.71 5.55
C ALA A 9 -7.37 1.64 4.33
N HIS A 10 -6.88 1.18 3.18
CA HIS A 10 -7.04 1.82 1.89
C HIS A 10 -7.20 0.73 0.82
N ASP A 11 -8.23 0.85 -0.01
CA ASP A 11 -8.47 -0.09 -1.10
C ASP A 11 -8.17 0.57 -2.44
N ALA A 12 -7.68 -0.22 -3.40
CA ALA A 12 -7.52 0.23 -4.76
C ALA A 12 -7.83 -0.88 -5.75
N VAL A 13 -8.35 -0.50 -6.91
CA VAL A 13 -8.62 -1.39 -8.04
C VAL A 13 -7.82 -0.92 -9.24
N LEU A 14 -7.05 -1.84 -9.81
CA LEU A 14 -6.17 -1.60 -10.96
C LEU A 14 -6.53 -2.53 -12.11
N VAL A 15 -6.19 -2.13 -13.33
CA VAL A 15 -6.12 -3.02 -14.49
C VAL A 15 -4.66 -3.20 -14.88
N LEU A 16 -4.21 -4.45 -14.90
CA LEU A 16 -2.88 -4.87 -15.36
C LEU A 16 -2.98 -5.62 -16.68
N ASP A 17 -1.92 -5.53 -17.48
CA ASP A 17 -1.71 -6.43 -18.61
C ASP A 17 -1.68 -7.90 -18.13
N PRO A 18 -2.10 -8.87 -18.95
CA PRO A 18 -2.13 -10.29 -18.58
C PRO A 18 -0.81 -10.82 -18.02
N ASP A 19 0.32 -10.34 -18.54
CA ASP A 19 1.67 -10.76 -18.14
C ASP A 19 2.34 -9.82 -17.12
N GLY A 20 1.63 -8.78 -16.65
CA GLY A 20 2.15 -7.85 -15.65
C GLY A 20 2.27 -8.48 -14.26
N ASP A 21 3.31 -8.10 -13.51
CA ASP A 21 3.51 -8.55 -12.14
C ASP A 21 2.49 -7.87 -11.19
N GLU A 22 1.58 -8.68 -10.64
CA GLU A 22 0.55 -8.22 -9.72
C GLU A 22 1.11 -7.63 -8.40
N ASN A 23 2.36 -7.94 -8.05
CA ASN A 23 3.00 -7.42 -6.85
C ASN A 23 3.66 -6.06 -7.06
N ALA A 24 3.89 -5.64 -8.31
CA ALA A 24 4.56 -4.38 -8.63
C ALA A 24 3.85 -3.14 -8.04
N PRO A 25 2.50 -3.02 -8.04
CA PRO A 25 1.81 -1.93 -7.36
C PRO A 25 2.06 -1.88 -5.85
N GLY A 26 1.99 -3.03 -5.17
CA GLY A 26 2.30 -3.14 -3.74
C GLY A 26 3.74 -2.74 -3.44
N GLY A 27 4.67 -3.14 -4.31
CA GLY A 27 6.06 -2.74 -4.25
C GLY A 27 6.30 -1.23 -4.42
N ALA A 28 5.59 -0.61 -5.36
CA ALA A 28 5.65 0.83 -5.57
C ALA A 28 5.13 1.59 -4.33
N ILE A 29 4.06 1.10 -3.68
CA ILE A 29 3.60 1.61 -2.38
C ILE A 29 4.69 1.49 -1.32
N THR A 30 5.35 0.32 -1.21
CA THR A 30 6.44 0.13 -0.26
C THR A 30 7.56 1.15 -0.45
N VAL A 31 8.02 1.37 -1.68
CA VAL A 31 9.07 2.36 -1.96
C VAL A 31 8.59 3.78 -1.65
N ALA A 32 7.34 4.12 -1.93
CA ALA A 32 6.79 5.44 -1.65
C ALA A 32 6.69 5.73 -0.14
N LEU A 33 6.33 4.73 0.67
CA LEU A 33 6.16 4.90 2.12
C LEU A 33 7.46 4.70 2.90
N CYS A 34 8.31 3.76 2.49
CA CYS A 34 9.54 3.40 3.19
C CYS A 34 10.81 4.03 2.61
N GLY A 35 10.75 4.60 1.40
CA GLY A 35 11.90 5.09 0.66
C GLY A 35 12.70 3.99 -0.08
N SER A 36 12.52 2.72 0.30
CA SER A 36 13.18 1.55 -0.28
C SER A 36 12.32 0.30 -0.11
N TRP A 37 12.70 -0.79 -0.78
CA TRP A 37 12.06 -2.10 -0.65
C TRP A 37 12.18 -2.71 0.75
N THR A 38 13.27 -2.40 1.45
CA THR A 38 13.56 -2.85 2.81
C THR A 38 14.23 -1.73 3.60
N HIS A 39 13.94 -1.65 4.89
CA HIS A 39 14.56 -0.69 5.82
C HIS A 39 14.74 -1.36 7.19
N GLU A 40 15.65 -0.85 8.00
CA GLU A 40 15.73 -1.25 9.42
C GLU A 40 14.54 -0.66 10.20
N PRO A 41 13.96 -1.38 11.17
CA PRO A 41 12.92 -0.82 12.04
C PRO A 41 13.42 0.38 12.87
N PRO A 42 12.54 1.34 13.22
CA PRO A 42 11.11 1.39 12.88
C PRO A 42 10.85 1.87 11.44
N CYS A 43 9.65 1.59 10.92
CA CYS A 43 9.24 2.13 9.61
C CYS A 43 9.32 3.66 9.56
N PRO A 44 9.93 4.26 8.51
CA PRO A 44 10.14 5.70 8.43
C PRO A 44 8.86 6.54 8.44
N LEU A 45 7.77 6.03 7.84
CA LEU A 45 6.50 6.75 7.76
C LEU A 45 5.36 5.93 8.37
N ALA A 46 5.01 4.81 7.74
CA ALA A 46 3.86 4.01 8.13
C ALA A 46 4.14 2.52 7.92
N PRO A 47 4.29 1.70 8.99
CA PRO A 47 4.29 0.26 8.86
C PRO A 47 3.03 -0.17 8.13
N HIS A 48 3.18 -1.03 7.13
CA HIS A 48 2.09 -1.38 6.25
C HIS A 48 2.19 -2.81 5.72
N HIS A 49 1.06 -3.27 5.19
CA HIS A 49 0.94 -4.53 4.51
C HIS A 49 -0.03 -4.37 3.35
N THR A 50 0.40 -4.74 2.16
CA THR A 50 -0.45 -4.76 0.96
C THR A 50 -0.76 -6.21 0.61
N ARG A 51 -2.05 -6.55 0.62
CA ARG A 51 -2.56 -7.81 0.07
C ARG A 51 -3.04 -7.56 -1.35
N VAL A 52 -2.73 -8.49 -2.24
CA VAL A 52 -3.05 -8.43 -3.66
C VAL A 52 -3.99 -9.57 -4.02
N HIS A 53 -5.03 -9.27 -4.79
CA HIS A 53 -5.94 -10.25 -5.36
C HIS A 53 -6.18 -9.96 -6.84
N ARG A 54 -5.76 -10.89 -7.71
CA ARG A 54 -5.98 -10.78 -9.15
C ARG A 54 -7.18 -11.59 -9.62
N HIS A 55 -8.01 -10.97 -10.45
CA HIS A 55 -9.10 -11.60 -11.18
C HIS A 55 -9.04 -11.19 -12.65
N GLY A 56 -8.43 -12.05 -13.48
CA GLY A 56 -8.16 -11.73 -14.87
C GLY A 56 -7.17 -10.57 -15.02
N SER A 57 -7.61 -9.48 -15.65
CA SER A 57 -6.82 -8.24 -15.76
C SER A 57 -7.01 -7.30 -14.57
N GLU A 58 -8.03 -7.50 -13.73
CA GLU A 58 -8.28 -6.67 -12.57
C GLU A 58 -7.42 -7.12 -11.39
N VAL A 59 -6.82 -6.17 -10.68
CA VAL A 59 -6.05 -6.39 -9.46
C VAL A 59 -6.62 -5.51 -8.36
N VAL A 60 -7.09 -6.15 -7.30
CA VAL A 60 -7.61 -5.50 -6.09
C VAL A 60 -6.50 -5.49 -5.04
N LEU A 61 -6.20 -4.30 -4.53
CA LEU A 61 -5.25 -4.06 -3.47
C LEU A 61 -6.00 -3.76 -2.17
N ARG A 62 -5.59 -4.44 -1.10
CA ARG A 62 -6.00 -4.17 0.29
C ARG A 62 -4.78 -3.74 1.08
N LEU A 63 -4.65 -2.44 1.34
CA LEU A 63 -3.56 -1.87 2.12
C LEU A 63 -4.02 -1.66 3.57
N LEU A 64 -3.33 -2.29 4.51
CA LEU A 64 -3.38 -1.94 5.92
C LEU A 64 -2.13 -1.12 6.26
N PHE A 65 -2.28 -0.03 7.00
CA PHE A 65 -1.15 0.76 7.48
C PHE A 65 -1.41 1.33 8.87
N ALA A 66 -0.33 1.62 9.59
CA ALA A 66 -0.39 2.32 10.87
C ALA A 66 0.34 3.65 10.77
N ALA A 67 -0.32 4.74 11.14
CA ALA A 67 0.24 6.09 11.06
C ALA A 67 -0.19 6.94 12.25
N ASP A 68 0.56 8.00 12.54
CA ASP A 68 0.02 9.11 13.34
C ASP A 68 -1.25 9.63 12.62
N PRO A 69 -2.37 9.84 13.31
CA PRO A 69 -3.57 10.41 12.69
C PRO A 69 -3.32 11.72 11.91
N ALA A 70 -2.33 12.52 12.32
CA ALA A 70 -1.94 13.73 11.59
C ALA A 70 -1.21 13.44 10.25
N ASP A 71 -0.55 12.28 10.14
CA ASP A 71 0.14 11.83 8.92
C ASP A 71 -0.75 10.97 8.02
N GLU A 72 -1.90 10.48 8.49
CA GLU A 72 -2.81 9.64 7.70
C GLU A 72 -3.17 10.25 6.33
N PRO A 73 -3.53 11.55 6.21
CA PRO A 73 -3.80 12.16 4.90
C PRO A 73 -2.58 12.23 3.99
N ARG A 74 -1.36 12.27 4.56
CA ARG A 74 -0.12 12.23 3.79
C ARG A 74 0.15 10.83 3.26
N VAL A 75 -0.05 9.78 4.07
CA VAL A 75 0.11 8.39 3.64
C VAL A 75 -0.82 8.07 2.48
N ARG A 76 -2.10 8.44 2.58
CA ARG A 76 -3.08 8.21 1.50
C ARG A 76 -2.69 8.91 0.20
N ARG A 77 -2.29 10.18 0.27
CA ARG A 77 -1.85 10.91 -0.93
C ARG A 77 -0.65 10.24 -1.61
N LEU A 78 0.32 9.74 -0.84
CA LEU A 78 1.46 9.02 -1.42
C LEU A 78 1.04 7.71 -2.11
N VAL A 79 0.07 7.00 -1.54
CA VAL A 79 -0.52 5.79 -2.14
C VAL A 79 -1.25 6.16 -3.44
N ASP A 80 -2.11 7.18 -3.41
CA ASP A 80 -2.84 7.63 -4.59
C ASP A 80 -1.88 8.11 -5.69
N ASP A 81 -0.88 8.93 -5.35
CA ASP A 81 0.11 9.46 -6.30
C ASP A 81 0.90 8.33 -6.97
N VAL A 82 1.33 7.31 -6.22
CA VAL A 82 2.12 6.21 -6.78
C VAL A 82 1.28 5.26 -7.63
N LEU A 83 0.02 5.04 -7.26
CA LEU A 83 -0.89 4.22 -8.05
C LEU A 83 -1.34 4.96 -9.32
N ALA A 84 -1.64 6.26 -9.23
CA ALA A 84 -2.01 7.11 -10.36
C ALA A 84 -0.87 7.28 -11.38
N ARG A 85 0.38 7.15 -10.94
CA ARG A 85 1.54 7.12 -11.83
C ARG A 85 1.48 5.99 -12.87
N GLY A 86 0.79 4.89 -12.56
CA GLY A 86 0.50 3.81 -13.52
C GLY A 86 1.67 2.87 -13.84
N TRP A 87 2.73 2.89 -13.03
CA TRP A 87 3.86 1.97 -13.19
C TRP A 87 4.71 1.81 -11.94
N GLY A 88 5.42 0.68 -11.87
CA GLY A 88 6.35 0.31 -10.81
C GLY A 88 7.44 -0.62 -11.33
N ASP A 89 8.61 -0.52 -10.74
CA ASP A 89 9.71 -1.43 -11.03
C ASP A 89 9.58 -2.68 -10.15
N THR A 90 9.96 -3.84 -10.67
CA THR A 90 10.03 -5.10 -9.92
C THR A 90 11.42 -5.26 -9.30
N PRO A 91 11.59 -6.12 -8.28
CA PRO A 91 12.91 -6.42 -7.71
C PRO A 91 13.95 -6.90 -8.74
N GLU A 92 13.50 -7.52 -9.83
CA GLU A 92 14.33 -8.03 -10.94
C GLU A 92 14.74 -6.91 -11.93
N GLY A 93 14.32 -5.67 -11.69
CA GLY A 93 14.62 -4.51 -12.53
C GLY A 93 13.73 -4.39 -13.78
N SER A 94 12.67 -5.18 -13.88
CA SER A 94 11.66 -5.04 -14.93
C SER A 94 10.62 -3.98 -14.54
N ARG A 95 9.85 -3.47 -15.51
CA ARG A 95 8.77 -2.52 -15.24
C ARG A 95 7.41 -3.15 -15.54
N THR A 96 6.48 -2.98 -14.61
CA THR A 96 5.06 -3.29 -14.81
C THR A 96 4.26 -1.99 -14.88
N THR A 97 3.33 -1.94 -15.83
CA THR A 97 2.38 -0.83 -16.01
C THR A 97 0.98 -1.26 -15.64
N TRP A 98 0.18 -0.30 -15.17
CA TRP A 98 -1.23 -0.52 -14.83
C TRP A 98 -2.04 0.76 -15.05
N GLN A 99 -3.36 0.59 -15.07
CA GLN A 99 -4.31 1.69 -15.00
C GLN A 99 -5.00 1.68 -13.63
N LEU A 100 -5.01 2.83 -12.94
CA LEU A 100 -5.80 3.01 -11.72
C LEU A 100 -7.28 3.21 -12.08
N ILE A 101 -8.16 2.41 -11.49
CA ILE A 101 -9.61 2.47 -11.69
C ILE A 101 -10.28 3.16 -10.50
N GLU A 102 -9.95 2.72 -9.29
CA GLU A 102 -10.50 3.26 -8.04
C GLU A 102 -9.43 3.22 -6.95
N SER A 103 -9.46 4.19 -6.04
CA SER A 103 -8.56 4.30 -4.88
C SER A 103 -9.30 5.05 -3.78
N GLY A 104 -9.25 4.56 -2.54
CA GLY A 104 -9.81 5.34 -1.45
C GLY A 104 -9.71 4.74 -0.06
N PRO A 105 -10.05 5.55 0.97
CA PRO A 105 -10.20 5.08 2.33
C PRO A 105 -11.26 4.00 2.48
N SER A 106 -10.94 3.02 3.30
CA SER A 106 -11.86 1.96 3.67
C SER A 106 -11.74 1.66 5.18
N PRO A 107 -12.78 1.09 5.80
CA PRO A 107 -12.70 0.67 7.19
C PRO A 107 -11.76 -0.52 7.33
N VAL A 108 -11.04 -0.60 8.45
CA VAL A 108 -10.33 -1.83 8.84
C VAL A 108 -11.38 -2.89 9.20
N ASP A 109 -11.32 -4.03 8.54
CA ASP A 109 -12.35 -5.06 8.69
C ASP A 109 -12.14 -5.85 9.98
N PHE A 110 -13.20 -6.48 10.52
CA PHE A 110 -13.11 -7.18 11.82
C PHE A 110 -12.05 -8.29 11.79
N ALA A 111 -11.99 -9.05 10.69
CA ALA A 111 -11.02 -10.13 10.49
C ALA A 111 -9.56 -9.64 10.41
N GLU A 112 -9.34 -8.35 10.19
CA GLU A 112 -8.03 -7.74 9.98
C GLU A 112 -7.53 -6.95 11.19
N GLN A 113 -8.37 -6.77 12.22
CA GLN A 113 -8.05 -5.96 13.40
C GLN A 113 -6.75 -6.38 14.08
N ASP A 114 -6.54 -7.68 14.27
CA ASP A 114 -5.32 -8.20 14.90
C ASP A 114 -4.07 -7.87 14.07
N HIS A 115 -4.18 -7.90 12.74
CA HIS A 115 -3.06 -7.54 11.86
C HIS A 115 -2.80 -6.04 11.93
N ALA A 116 -3.84 -5.22 11.79
CA ALA A 116 -3.72 -3.78 11.84
C ALA A 116 -3.15 -3.30 13.19
N GLN A 117 -3.51 -3.94 14.30
CA GLN A 117 -2.93 -3.65 15.61
C GLN A 117 -1.43 -3.99 15.69
N ARG A 118 -0.96 -5.07 15.06
CA ARG A 118 0.48 -5.38 15.04
C ARG A 118 1.28 -4.30 14.31
N LEU A 119 0.73 -3.69 13.27
CA LEU A 119 1.39 -2.61 12.53
C LEU A 119 1.63 -1.37 13.42
N THR A 120 0.77 -1.10 14.40
CA THR A 120 0.97 0.04 15.33
C THR A 120 2.23 -0.09 16.20
N ARG A 121 2.81 -1.29 16.28
CA ARG A 121 3.97 -1.63 17.13
C ARG A 121 5.24 -1.98 16.32
N SER A 122 5.19 -1.84 15.00
CA SER A 122 6.24 -2.27 14.05
C SER A 122 7.20 -1.14 13.65
#